data_AF-A0A5M4BC63-F1
#
_entry.id   AF-A0A5M4BC63-F1
#
_cell.length_a   1.000
_cell.length_b   1.000
_cell.length_c   1.000
_cell.angle_alpha   90.00
_cell.angle_beta   90.00
_cell.angle_gamma   90.00
#
_symmetry.space_group_name_H-M   'P 1'
#
loop_
_entity.id
_entity.type
_entity.pdbx_description
1 polymer ?
#
loop_
_entity_poly.entity_id
_entity_poly.type
_entity_poly.pdbx_seq_one_letter_code
_entity_poly.pdbx_strand_id
1 'polypeptide(L)'
;MYLKLNEITDKETLSKLLEDDNLTILINKEFNASYLDVINEKCADKTITIKVFLNKCISPDFWTRITNCKRLCIHASCEIQLNSLDFLSNFNTLESLELTSDYTNKNLSFNPIGHICDLKNFTFISGLSKQYSFLNQQKDLKSLYVGSIDFEFVTNKENLTDLLVQRTLKSEHLLPEKCPNLEKLHLYGCSRLKNHSFLSNLAKIKNINVSYNSYITEFPKIQNPELVKTIEMFTCPNFSSIDSLLPFKNLEKLVLTSHDKPLQVPIQDFEKLTQLKKLKTVYTAWGRRPKTDLDIIAKIYNKTRWINSSLEY
;
A
#
# COMPACT_ATOMS: atom_id res chain seq x y z
N MET A 1 -0.93 -15.43 12.70
CA MET A 1 -2.09 -16.33 12.43
C MET A 1 -3.34 -15.56 12.02
N TYR A 2 -4.29 -16.17 11.33
CA TYR A 2 -5.59 -15.56 11.00
C TYR A 2 -6.73 -16.35 11.65
N LEU A 3 -7.56 -15.69 12.44
CA LEU A 3 -8.61 -16.31 13.24
C LEU A 3 -9.96 -15.66 12.95
N LYS A 4 -10.97 -16.45 12.62
CA LYS A 4 -12.35 -15.96 12.51
C LYS A 4 -13.07 -16.13 13.83
N LEU A 5 -13.59 -15.04 14.39
CA LEU A 5 -14.17 -15.07 15.74
C LEU A 5 -15.43 -15.95 15.83
N ASN A 6 -16.19 -16.06 14.74
CA ASN A 6 -17.39 -16.90 14.67
C ASN A 6 -17.08 -18.41 14.59
N GLU A 7 -15.81 -18.81 14.43
CA GLU A 7 -15.39 -20.23 14.39
C GLU A 7 -14.85 -20.70 15.76
N ILE A 8 -14.85 -19.83 16.78
CA ILE A 8 -14.41 -20.15 18.14
C ILE A 8 -15.50 -20.86 18.94
N THR A 9 -15.15 -22.02 19.48
CA THR A 9 -16.05 -22.90 20.24
C THR A 9 -16.23 -22.50 21.70
N ASP A 10 -15.17 -21.96 22.32
CA ASP A 10 -15.15 -21.65 23.76
C ASP A 10 -14.03 -20.65 24.12
N LYS A 11 -14.08 -20.12 25.35
CA LYS A 11 -13.11 -19.13 25.85
C LYS A 11 -11.71 -19.70 26.08
N GLU A 12 -11.57 -20.97 26.43
CA GLU A 12 -10.26 -21.58 26.70
C GLU A 12 -9.45 -21.71 25.41
N THR A 13 -10.11 -22.17 24.35
CA THR A 13 -9.57 -22.23 23.00
C THR A 13 -9.17 -20.84 22.51
N LEU A 14 -10.01 -19.84 22.72
CA LEU A 14 -9.69 -18.45 22.39
C LEU A 14 -8.43 -17.97 23.11
N SER A 15 -8.35 -18.10 24.43
CA SER A 15 -7.20 -17.64 25.21
C SER A 15 -5.88 -18.25 24.73
N LYS A 16 -5.87 -19.54 24.36
CA LYS A 16 -4.67 -20.20 23.80
C LYS A 16 -4.25 -19.60 22.45
N LEU A 17 -5.21 -19.27 21.58
CA LEU A 17 -4.93 -18.69 20.27
C LEU A 17 -4.43 -17.24 20.35
N LEU A 18 -4.87 -16.49 21.37
CA LEU A 18 -4.47 -15.09 21.59
C LEU A 18 -3.00 -14.93 22.04
N GLU A 19 -2.25 -16.02 22.24
CA GLU A 19 -0.81 -15.96 22.57
C GLU A 19 0.09 -15.70 21.35
N ASP A 20 -0.42 -15.80 20.11
CA ASP A 20 0.37 -15.48 18.90
C ASP A 20 0.58 -13.96 18.75
N ASP A 21 1.86 -13.54 18.72
CA ASP A 21 2.29 -12.14 18.60
C ASP A 21 1.89 -11.45 17.28
N ASN A 22 1.47 -12.22 16.26
CA ASN A 22 1.00 -11.71 14.96
C ASN A 22 -0.38 -12.25 14.59
N LEU A 23 -1.29 -12.27 15.57
CA LEU A 23 -2.67 -12.68 15.36
C LEU A 23 -3.52 -11.58 14.70
N THR A 24 -4.29 -11.97 13.69
CA THR A 24 -5.41 -11.17 13.16
C THR A 24 -6.73 -11.86 13.46
N ILE A 25 -7.62 -11.16 14.16
CA ILE A 25 -8.99 -11.61 14.45
C ILE A 25 -9.93 -10.97 13.43
N LEU A 26 -10.62 -11.80 12.65
CA LEU A 26 -11.66 -11.41 11.72
C LEU A 26 -13.04 -11.50 12.36
N ILE A 27 -13.78 -10.40 12.28
CA ILE A 27 -15.17 -10.29 12.72
C ILE A 27 -16.01 -9.87 11.52
N ASN A 28 -16.72 -10.83 10.93
CA ASN A 28 -17.53 -10.62 9.73
C ASN A 28 -18.87 -11.39 9.74
N LYS A 29 -19.19 -12.07 10.84
CA LYS A 29 -20.41 -12.83 11.09
C LYS A 29 -20.77 -12.72 12.57
N GLU A 30 -21.92 -13.26 12.95
CA GLU A 30 -22.36 -13.37 14.34
C GLU A 30 -21.33 -14.14 15.18
N PHE A 31 -21.10 -13.65 16.40
CA PHE A 31 -20.10 -14.19 17.32
C PHE A 31 -20.61 -14.12 18.76
N ASN A 32 -20.02 -14.90 19.65
CA ASN A 32 -20.34 -14.83 21.08
C ASN A 32 -19.72 -13.57 21.71
N ALA A 33 -20.55 -12.59 22.07
CA ALA A 33 -20.10 -11.31 22.64
C ALA A 33 -19.34 -11.47 23.96
N SER A 34 -19.42 -12.61 24.65
CA SER A 34 -18.61 -12.88 25.85
C SER A 34 -17.11 -13.02 25.57
N TYR A 35 -16.70 -13.12 24.31
CA TYR A 35 -15.30 -13.19 23.88
C TYR A 35 -14.61 -11.82 23.84
N LEU A 36 -15.38 -10.72 23.76
CA LEU A 36 -14.82 -9.38 23.58
C LEU A 36 -13.95 -8.95 24.76
N ASP A 37 -14.37 -9.20 25.99
CA ASP A 37 -13.60 -8.82 27.18
C ASP A 37 -12.26 -9.56 27.25
N VAL A 38 -12.27 -10.85 26.88
CA VAL A 38 -11.06 -11.68 26.81
C VAL A 38 -10.09 -11.14 25.75
N ILE A 39 -10.61 -10.77 24.57
CA ILE A 39 -9.80 -10.17 23.50
C ILE A 39 -9.22 -8.82 23.97
N ASN A 40 -10.04 -7.99 24.61
CA ASN A 40 -9.65 -6.65 25.01
C ASN A 40 -8.63 -6.62 26.14
N GLU A 41 -8.74 -7.54 27.10
CA GLU A 41 -7.72 -7.76 28.11
C GLU A 41 -6.39 -8.11 27.44
N LYS A 42 -6.41 -9.08 26.51
CA LYS A 42 -5.18 -9.49 25.83
C LYS A 42 -4.58 -8.42 24.93
N CYS A 43 -5.40 -7.59 24.31
CA CYS A 43 -4.97 -6.44 23.51
C CYS A 43 -4.17 -5.40 24.30
N ALA A 44 -4.29 -5.35 25.63
CA ALA A 44 -3.50 -4.44 26.45
C ALA A 44 -1.99 -4.77 26.35
N ASP A 45 -1.66 -6.06 26.39
CA ASP A 45 -0.27 -6.53 26.43
C ASP A 45 0.26 -6.99 25.07
N LYS A 46 -0.63 -7.45 24.18
CA LYS A 46 -0.27 -8.00 22.87
C LYS A 46 -0.72 -7.11 21.73
N THR A 47 0.02 -7.18 20.62
CA THR A 47 -0.31 -6.43 19.41
C THR A 47 -1.17 -7.29 18.49
N ILE A 48 -2.45 -7.41 18.83
CA ILE A 48 -3.44 -8.15 18.05
C ILE A 48 -4.11 -7.20 17.04
N THR A 49 -4.25 -7.64 15.79
CA THR A 49 -5.02 -6.92 14.77
C THR A 49 -6.48 -7.35 14.82
N ILE A 50 -7.39 -6.40 15.07
CA ILE A 50 -8.82 -6.62 14.95
C ILE A 50 -9.28 -6.14 13.58
N LYS A 51 -9.82 -7.04 12.77
CA LYS A 51 -10.37 -6.74 11.44
C LYS A 51 -11.88 -6.93 11.46
N VAL A 52 -12.60 -5.83 11.31
CA VAL A 52 -14.06 -5.76 11.39
C VAL A 52 -14.65 -5.48 10.02
N PHE A 53 -15.53 -6.34 9.54
CA PHE A 53 -16.41 -6.05 8.41
C PHE A 53 -17.72 -5.52 8.96
N LEU A 54 -18.05 -4.26 8.65
CA LEU A 54 -19.28 -3.64 9.14
C LEU A 54 -20.49 -4.37 8.56
N ASN A 55 -21.28 -4.93 9.46
CA ASN A 55 -22.52 -5.65 9.19
C ASN A 55 -23.44 -5.54 10.42
N LYS A 56 -24.63 -6.13 10.33
CA LYS A 56 -25.66 -6.05 11.38
C LYS A 56 -25.29 -6.76 12.69
N CYS A 57 -24.26 -7.61 12.69
CA CYS A 57 -23.78 -8.33 13.88
C CYS A 57 -22.90 -7.46 14.78
N ILE A 58 -22.44 -6.29 14.32
CA ILE A 58 -21.64 -5.36 15.13
C ILE A 58 -22.58 -4.44 15.92
N SER A 59 -22.81 -4.78 17.18
CA SER A 59 -23.58 -3.93 18.10
C SER A 59 -22.81 -2.66 18.50
N PRO A 60 -23.47 -1.61 19.01
CA PRO A 60 -22.77 -0.48 19.61
C PRO A 60 -21.85 -0.86 20.78
N ASP A 61 -22.20 -1.87 21.60
CA ASP A 61 -21.36 -2.30 22.74
C ASP A 61 -20.03 -2.94 22.30
N PHE A 62 -19.97 -3.46 21.08
CA PHE A 62 -18.72 -4.01 20.54
C PHE A 62 -17.57 -3.01 20.67
N TRP A 63 -17.80 -1.77 20.22
CA TRP A 63 -16.77 -0.74 20.17
C TRP A 63 -16.30 -0.29 21.56
N THR A 64 -17.18 -0.35 22.55
CA THR A 64 -16.83 0.01 23.93
C THR A 64 -16.06 -1.10 24.66
N ARG A 65 -16.06 -2.32 24.12
CA ARG A 65 -15.44 -3.50 24.75
C ARG A 65 -14.16 -3.98 24.08
N ILE A 66 -13.64 -3.29 23.05
CA ILE A 66 -12.38 -3.64 22.36
C ILE A 66 -11.39 -2.46 22.26
N THR A 67 -11.47 -1.51 23.19
CA THR A 67 -10.76 -0.23 23.17
C THR A 67 -9.25 -0.30 23.35
N ASN A 68 -8.72 -1.39 23.92
CA ASN A 68 -7.28 -1.57 24.15
C ASN A 68 -6.52 -2.03 22.90
N CYS A 69 -7.21 -2.29 21.78
CA CYS A 69 -6.51 -2.77 20.60
C CYS A 69 -5.55 -1.72 20.04
N LYS A 70 -4.39 -2.17 19.59
CA LYS A 70 -3.36 -1.32 18.97
C LYS A 70 -3.50 -1.25 17.46
N ARG A 71 -4.19 -2.23 16.86
CA ARG A 71 -4.35 -2.34 15.41
C ARG A 71 -5.80 -2.64 15.06
N LEU A 72 -6.44 -1.73 14.36
CA LEU A 72 -7.84 -1.83 13.96
C LEU A 72 -7.97 -1.63 12.45
N CYS A 73 -8.63 -2.58 11.80
CA CYS A 73 -8.98 -2.53 10.39
C CYS A 73 -10.50 -2.59 10.26
N ILE A 74 -11.09 -1.57 9.63
CA ILE A 74 -12.54 -1.43 9.44
C ILE A 74 -12.82 -1.48 7.94
N HIS A 75 -13.62 -2.47 7.56
CA HIS A 75 -14.09 -2.66 6.19
C HIS A 75 -15.60 -2.37 6.12
N ALA A 76 -15.95 -1.20 5.61
CA ALA A 76 -17.34 -0.87 5.30
C ALA A 76 -17.87 -1.70 4.13
N SER A 77 -19.19 -1.87 4.05
CA SER A 77 -19.85 -2.62 2.98
C SER A 77 -20.96 -1.78 2.33
N CYS A 78 -21.53 -2.27 1.24
CA CYS A 78 -22.71 -1.64 0.63
C CYS A 78 -23.91 -1.60 1.59
N GLU A 79 -23.98 -2.54 2.54
CA GLU A 79 -25.03 -2.60 3.55
C GLU A 79 -24.81 -1.58 4.67
N ILE A 80 -23.56 -1.44 5.14
CA ILE A 80 -23.18 -0.51 6.20
C ILE A 80 -21.96 0.29 5.77
N GLN A 81 -22.23 1.50 5.31
CA GLN A 81 -21.22 2.48 4.96
C GLN A 81 -20.61 3.11 6.22
N LEU A 82 -19.34 3.50 6.14
CA LEU A 82 -18.66 4.20 7.23
C LEU A 82 -18.82 5.71 7.07
N ASN A 83 -19.76 6.28 7.83
CA ASN A 83 -20.14 7.70 7.78
C ASN A 83 -19.79 8.51 9.04
N SER A 84 -19.47 7.85 10.15
CA SER A 84 -19.00 8.48 11.38
C SER A 84 -17.88 7.64 12.01
N LEU A 85 -17.06 8.26 12.85
CA LEU A 85 -16.04 7.62 13.68
C LEU A 85 -16.32 7.80 15.18
N ASP A 86 -17.51 8.25 15.57
CA ASP A 86 -17.85 8.53 16.98
C ASP A 86 -17.67 7.31 17.90
N PHE A 87 -17.91 6.11 17.36
CA PHE A 87 -17.71 4.86 18.06
C PHE A 87 -16.23 4.56 18.40
N LEU A 88 -15.28 5.29 17.79
CA LEU A 88 -13.85 5.19 18.09
C LEU A 88 -13.36 6.22 19.11
N SER A 89 -14.24 7.06 19.67
CA SER A 89 -13.87 8.14 20.60
C SER A 89 -13.10 7.67 21.85
N ASN A 90 -13.28 6.42 22.27
CA ASN A 90 -12.63 5.86 23.46
C ASN A 90 -11.36 5.05 23.15
N PHE A 91 -10.91 5.00 21.90
CA PHE A 91 -9.70 4.28 21.52
C PHE A 91 -8.48 5.17 21.74
N ASN A 92 -7.66 4.83 22.73
CA ASN A 92 -6.50 5.64 23.15
C ASN A 92 -5.14 4.97 22.86
N THR A 93 -5.15 3.71 22.42
CA THR A 93 -3.94 2.88 22.26
C THR A 93 -3.63 2.55 20.80
N LEU A 94 -4.39 3.09 19.85
CA LEU A 94 -4.24 2.75 18.43
C LEU A 94 -2.89 3.23 17.90
N GLU A 95 -2.14 2.28 17.35
CA GLU A 95 -0.91 2.52 16.58
C GLU A 95 -1.14 2.26 15.08
N SER A 96 -2.21 1.54 14.71
CA SER A 96 -2.58 1.25 13.34
C SER A 96 -4.07 1.38 13.14
N LEU A 97 -4.49 2.24 12.23
CA LEU A 97 -5.89 2.39 11.84
C LEU A 97 -6.02 2.25 10.33
N GLU A 98 -6.81 1.27 9.90
CA GLU A 98 -7.07 1.04 8.49
C GLU A 98 -8.57 1.17 8.19
N LEU A 99 -8.92 2.15 7.36
CA LEU A 99 -10.26 2.35 6.85
C LEU A 99 -10.29 1.91 5.38
N THR A 100 -10.62 0.64 5.17
CA THR A 100 -10.36 -0.10 3.91
C THR A 100 -11.66 -0.46 3.22
N SER A 101 -12.35 0.48 2.58
CA SER A 101 -13.46 0.17 1.67
C SER A 101 -13.92 1.40 0.90
N ASP A 102 -14.34 1.24 -0.35
CA ASP A 102 -14.91 2.30 -1.18
C ASP A 102 -16.28 2.76 -0.64
N TYR A 103 -16.87 2.01 0.29
CA TYR A 103 -18.06 2.38 1.06
C TYR A 103 -17.75 3.27 2.28
N THR A 104 -16.53 3.79 2.38
CA THR A 104 -16.14 4.79 3.38
C THR A 104 -16.33 6.19 2.81
N ASN A 105 -17.02 7.06 3.55
CA ASN A 105 -17.29 8.42 3.11
C ASN A 105 -15.98 9.23 2.97
N LYS A 106 -15.72 9.80 1.79
CA LYS A 106 -14.54 10.66 1.55
C LYS A 106 -14.50 11.92 2.43
N ASN A 107 -15.67 12.40 2.87
CA ASN A 107 -15.83 13.57 3.72
C ASN A 107 -15.93 13.21 5.21
N LEU A 108 -15.60 11.96 5.59
CA LEU A 108 -15.64 11.48 6.96
C LEU A 108 -14.88 12.45 7.89
N SER A 109 -15.57 12.89 8.94
CA SER A 109 -14.96 13.75 9.95
C SER A 109 -14.04 12.93 10.85
N PHE A 110 -12.82 13.40 11.04
CA PHE A 110 -11.85 12.77 11.94
C PHE A 110 -11.80 13.45 13.31
N ASN A 111 -12.65 14.46 13.56
CA ASN A 111 -12.76 15.09 14.88
C ASN A 111 -13.02 14.08 16.01
N PRO A 112 -13.87 13.03 15.84
CA PRO A 112 -14.13 12.07 16.91
C PRO A 112 -12.92 11.23 17.31
N ILE A 113 -11.90 11.15 16.45
CA ILE A 113 -10.63 10.46 16.72
C ILE A 113 -9.45 11.44 16.81
N GLY A 114 -9.73 12.74 16.98
CA GLY A 114 -8.72 13.80 16.98
C GLY A 114 -7.72 13.69 18.13
N HIS A 115 -8.03 12.94 19.18
CA HIS A 115 -7.12 12.66 20.30
C HIS A 115 -6.04 11.62 19.97
N ILE A 116 -6.20 10.82 18.90
CA ILE A 116 -5.22 9.80 18.52
C ILE A 116 -4.05 10.45 17.79
N CYS A 117 -2.85 10.40 18.36
CA CYS A 117 -1.65 11.05 17.80
C CYS A 117 -0.43 10.13 17.58
N ASP A 118 -0.53 8.85 17.93
CA ASP A 118 0.59 7.90 17.93
C ASP A 118 0.49 6.83 16.83
N LEU A 119 -0.23 7.11 15.73
CA LEU A 119 -0.33 6.16 14.62
C LEU A 119 1.02 5.97 13.93
N LYS A 120 1.44 4.71 13.83
CA LYS A 120 2.56 4.23 13.02
C LYS A 120 2.12 3.82 11.63
N ASN A 121 0.88 3.34 11.47
CA ASN A 121 0.32 3.00 10.17
C ASN A 121 -1.08 3.60 10.02
N PHE A 122 -1.34 4.20 8.87
CA PHE A 122 -2.65 4.76 8.59
C PHE A 122 -3.08 4.45 7.16
N THR A 123 -4.28 3.88 7.02
CA THR A 123 -4.92 3.66 5.72
C THR A 123 -6.26 4.36 5.64
N PHE A 124 -6.45 5.18 4.60
CA PHE A 124 -7.73 5.79 4.27
C PHE A 124 -7.95 5.79 2.75
N ILE A 125 -8.58 4.72 2.26
CA ILE A 125 -8.63 4.48 0.81
C ILE A 125 -9.55 5.46 0.07
N SER A 126 -10.44 6.17 0.76
CA SER A 126 -11.29 7.21 0.14
C SER A 126 -10.49 8.45 -0.29
N GLY A 127 -9.34 8.69 0.35
CA GLY A 127 -8.44 9.80 0.06
C GLY A 127 -8.73 11.06 0.89
N LEU A 128 -7.66 11.79 1.19
CA LEU A 128 -7.68 12.96 2.07
C LEU A 128 -8.18 14.20 1.32
N SER A 129 -9.00 15.00 2.00
CA SER A 129 -9.44 16.32 1.51
C SER A 129 -9.52 17.36 2.62
N LYS A 130 -10.08 17.01 3.77
CA LYS A 130 -10.21 17.89 4.95
C LYS A 130 -9.51 17.35 6.19
N GLN A 131 -8.99 16.13 6.12
CA GLN A 131 -8.46 15.37 7.25
C GLN A 131 -6.96 15.63 7.49
N TYR A 132 -6.38 16.67 6.89
CA TYR A 132 -4.96 16.97 7.00
C TYR A 132 -4.51 17.35 8.41
N SER A 133 -5.36 18.00 9.21
CA SER A 133 -5.05 18.28 10.63
C SER A 133 -4.74 16.99 11.40
N PHE A 134 -5.63 16.00 11.26
CA PHE A 134 -5.43 14.67 11.84
C PHE A 134 -4.21 13.95 11.26
N LEU A 135 -3.94 14.04 9.96
CA LEU A 135 -2.72 13.45 9.41
C LEU A 135 -1.47 14.12 10.00
N ASN A 136 -1.47 15.44 10.10
CA ASN A 136 -0.31 16.24 10.48
C ASN A 136 0.11 16.02 11.93
N GLN A 137 -0.82 15.71 12.84
CA GLN A 137 -0.48 15.37 14.23
C GLN A 137 0.23 14.00 14.39
N GLN A 138 0.12 13.08 13.42
CA GLN A 138 0.81 11.77 13.46
C GLN A 138 2.30 11.95 13.13
N LYS A 139 3.16 12.12 14.14
CA LYS A 139 4.60 12.39 13.95
C LYS A 139 5.42 11.14 13.67
N ASP A 140 4.98 9.99 14.20
CA ASP A 140 5.70 8.72 14.13
C ASP A 140 5.19 7.78 13.02
N LEU A 141 4.41 8.35 12.09
CA LEU A 141 3.81 7.60 10.99
C LEU A 141 4.90 7.01 10.08
N LYS A 142 4.92 5.68 9.96
CA LYS A 142 5.87 4.89 9.14
C LYS A 142 5.29 4.49 7.79
N SER A 143 3.98 4.22 7.76
CA SER A 143 3.24 3.81 6.56
C SER A 143 1.95 4.60 6.39
N LEU A 144 1.73 5.11 5.18
CA LEU A 144 0.54 5.89 4.82
C LEU A 144 -0.04 5.41 3.49
N TYR A 145 -1.25 4.82 3.52
CA TYR A 145 -1.94 4.36 2.32
C TYR A 145 -3.23 5.14 2.12
N VAL A 146 -3.34 5.85 1.01
CA VAL A 146 -4.45 6.78 0.77
C VAL A 146 -4.96 6.72 -0.66
N GLY A 147 -6.25 6.99 -0.84
CA GLY A 147 -6.81 7.15 -2.18
C GLY A 147 -6.23 8.35 -2.92
N SER A 148 -6.19 9.48 -2.23
CA SER A 148 -5.74 10.77 -2.75
C SER A 148 -5.02 11.55 -1.66
N ILE A 149 -4.02 12.34 -2.05
CA ILE A 149 -3.25 13.22 -1.15
C ILE A 149 -2.73 14.44 -1.90
N ASP A 150 -2.65 15.56 -1.21
CA ASP A 150 -2.02 16.79 -1.68
C ASP A 150 -0.97 17.24 -0.66
N PHE A 151 0.30 17.20 -1.07
CA PHE A 151 1.43 17.51 -0.19
C PHE A 151 1.53 18.99 0.19
N GLU A 152 0.75 19.87 -0.43
CA GLU A 152 0.62 21.26 0.01
C GLU A 152 0.10 21.37 1.45
N PHE A 153 -0.75 20.43 1.88
CA PHE A 153 -1.35 20.43 3.22
C PHE A 153 -0.67 19.46 4.21
N VAL A 154 0.42 18.81 3.80
CA VAL A 154 1.11 17.80 4.61
C VAL A 154 2.34 18.43 5.27
N THR A 155 2.43 18.32 6.59
CA THR A 155 3.67 18.69 7.32
C THR A 155 4.74 17.63 7.13
N ASN A 156 5.98 17.94 7.48
CA ASN A 156 7.08 16.98 7.41
C ASN A 156 6.73 15.66 8.16
N LYS A 157 7.00 14.53 7.49
CA LYS A 157 6.82 13.14 7.91
C LYS A 157 8.16 12.42 7.83
N GLU A 158 9.08 12.78 8.72
CA GLU A 158 10.44 12.25 8.74
C GLU A 158 10.48 10.74 8.93
N ASN A 159 9.53 10.17 9.66
CA ASN A 159 9.48 8.73 9.92
C ASN A 159 8.80 7.91 8.81
N LEU A 160 8.22 8.57 7.79
CA LEU A 160 7.48 7.87 6.74
C LEU A 160 8.43 7.19 5.77
N THR A 161 8.33 5.86 5.72
CA THR A 161 9.17 5.00 4.87
C THR A 161 8.37 4.33 3.76
N ASP A 162 7.05 4.23 3.90
CA ASP A 162 6.17 3.53 2.97
C ASP A 162 4.94 4.39 2.64
N LEU A 163 4.78 4.75 1.37
CA LEU A 163 3.68 5.58 0.89
C LEU A 163 2.98 4.89 -0.28
N LEU A 164 1.66 4.74 -0.16
CA LEU A 164 0.81 4.26 -1.25
C LEU A 164 -0.27 5.29 -1.56
N VAL A 165 -0.38 5.67 -2.82
CA VAL A 165 -1.42 6.57 -3.35
C VAL A 165 -2.13 5.90 -4.52
N GLN A 166 -3.47 5.72 -4.45
CA GLN A 166 -4.22 4.91 -5.42
C GLN A 166 -4.84 5.67 -6.60
N ARG A 167 -5.04 6.99 -6.49
CA ARG A 167 -5.77 7.74 -7.52
C ARG A 167 -5.19 9.11 -7.80
N THR A 168 -4.82 9.86 -6.76
CA THR A 168 -4.42 11.26 -6.96
C THR A 168 -3.31 11.66 -6.02
N LEU A 169 -2.14 11.93 -6.59
CA LEU A 169 -1.05 12.65 -5.97
C LEU A 169 -1.05 14.09 -6.50
N LYS A 170 -1.05 15.07 -5.61
CA LYS A 170 -0.87 16.49 -5.92
C LYS A 170 0.31 17.07 -5.17
N SER A 171 0.88 18.13 -5.74
CA SER A 171 2.06 18.82 -5.18
C SER A 171 3.23 17.86 -4.98
N GLU A 172 3.42 16.95 -5.95
CA GLU A 172 4.39 15.85 -5.92
C GLU A 172 5.83 16.33 -5.75
N HIS A 173 6.13 17.56 -6.19
CA HIS A 173 7.43 18.19 -6.03
C HIS A 173 7.82 18.44 -4.57
N LEU A 174 6.85 18.48 -3.65
CA LEU A 174 7.08 18.62 -2.20
C LEU A 174 7.37 17.29 -1.51
N LEU A 175 7.11 16.14 -2.17
CA LEU A 175 7.28 14.82 -1.57
C LEU A 175 8.70 14.59 -0.99
N PRO A 176 9.81 14.96 -1.67
CA PRO A 176 11.15 14.78 -1.12
C PRO A 176 11.42 15.61 0.15
N GLU A 177 10.83 16.80 0.26
CA GLU A 177 10.94 17.66 1.45
C GLU A 177 10.09 17.13 2.60
N LYS A 178 8.85 16.70 2.31
CA LYS A 178 7.90 16.23 3.33
C LYS A 178 8.16 14.80 3.77
N CYS A 179 8.80 13.97 2.96
CA CYS A 179 9.06 12.56 3.25
C CYS A 179 10.51 12.19 2.89
N PRO A 180 11.52 12.81 3.54
CA PRO A 180 12.92 12.67 3.14
C PRO A 180 13.49 11.25 3.32
N ASN A 181 12.83 10.41 4.14
CA ASN A 181 13.24 9.05 4.45
C ASN A 181 12.42 7.98 3.71
N LEU A 182 11.67 8.35 2.67
CA LEU A 182 10.82 7.42 1.95
C LEU A 182 11.64 6.33 1.24
N GLU A 183 11.33 5.08 1.54
CA GLU A 183 11.99 3.90 0.96
C GLU A 183 11.12 3.16 -0.05
N LYS A 184 9.80 3.27 0.08
CA LYS A 184 8.83 2.65 -0.81
C LYS A 184 7.78 3.65 -1.24
N LEU A 185 7.58 3.74 -2.55
CA LEU A 185 6.60 4.62 -3.15
C LEU A 185 5.75 3.82 -4.14
N HIS A 186 4.46 3.78 -3.86
CA HIS A 186 3.48 3.07 -4.66
C HIS A 186 2.41 4.03 -5.18
N LEU A 187 2.53 4.42 -6.45
CA LEU A 187 1.59 5.26 -7.16
C LEU A 187 0.77 4.38 -8.09
N TYR A 188 -0.37 3.91 -7.60
CA TYR A 188 -1.36 3.23 -8.43
C TYR A 188 -2.33 4.26 -8.98
N GLY A 189 -2.79 4.09 -10.22
CA GLY A 189 -3.94 4.81 -10.75
C GLY A 189 -3.83 6.35 -10.75
N CYS A 190 -2.63 6.90 -10.55
CA CYS A 190 -2.33 8.33 -10.55
C CYS A 190 -2.31 8.88 -11.98
N SER A 191 -3.40 8.67 -12.73
CA SER A 191 -3.54 8.94 -14.16
C SER A 191 -3.39 10.41 -14.55
N ARG A 192 -3.46 11.33 -13.59
CA ARG A 192 -3.22 12.77 -13.81
C ARG A 192 -1.76 13.19 -13.59
N LEU A 193 -0.93 12.30 -13.04
CA LEU A 193 0.49 12.56 -12.81
C LEU A 193 1.25 12.48 -14.13
N LYS A 194 1.61 13.66 -14.66
CA LYS A 194 2.34 13.78 -15.93
C LYS A 194 3.84 13.86 -15.74
N ASN A 195 4.29 14.48 -14.65
CA ASN A 195 5.69 14.67 -14.33
C ASN A 195 6.12 13.68 -13.23
N HIS A 196 7.26 13.03 -13.43
CA HIS A 196 7.86 12.10 -12.48
C HIS A 196 9.23 12.57 -11.97
N SER A 197 9.65 13.81 -12.29
CA SER A 197 10.97 14.34 -11.94
C SER A 197 11.22 14.43 -10.43
N PHE A 198 10.17 14.49 -9.61
CA PHE A 198 10.32 14.49 -8.15
C PHE A 198 10.98 13.21 -7.63
N LEU A 199 10.88 12.08 -8.36
CA LEU A 199 11.57 10.83 -8.03
C LEU A 199 13.10 11.02 -7.98
N SER A 200 13.64 11.98 -8.76
CA SER A 200 15.07 12.29 -8.78
C SER A 200 15.63 12.69 -7.42
N ASN A 201 14.78 13.24 -6.55
CA ASN A 201 15.17 13.80 -5.25
C ASN A 201 14.85 12.86 -4.07
N LEU A 202 14.31 11.66 -4.31
CA LEU A 202 14.04 10.67 -3.27
C LEU A 202 15.31 9.88 -2.92
N ALA A 203 16.11 10.42 -2.01
CA ALA A 203 17.46 9.91 -1.73
C ALA A 203 17.51 8.47 -1.18
N LYS A 204 16.45 7.97 -0.51
CA LYS A 204 16.43 6.65 0.15
C LYS A 204 15.55 5.61 -0.54
N ILE A 205 15.02 5.93 -1.72
CA ILE A 205 14.05 5.08 -2.41
C ILE A 205 14.66 3.74 -2.81
N LYS A 206 13.95 2.64 -2.51
CA LYS A 206 14.35 1.26 -2.79
C LYS A 206 13.33 0.57 -3.70
N ASN A 207 12.05 0.84 -3.49
CA ASN A 207 10.96 0.23 -4.25
C ASN A 207 10.06 1.30 -4.84
N ILE A 208 9.85 1.23 -6.15
CA ILE A 208 9.04 2.20 -6.89
C ILE A 208 7.99 1.43 -7.68
N ASN A 209 6.73 1.80 -7.48
CA ASN A 209 5.64 1.39 -8.34
C ASN A 209 4.95 2.65 -8.88
N VAL A 210 4.84 2.77 -10.20
CA VAL A 210 4.16 3.88 -10.91
C VAL A 210 3.13 3.35 -11.89
N SER A 211 2.47 2.26 -11.50
CA SER A 211 1.53 1.52 -12.33
C SER A 211 0.29 2.32 -12.72
N TYR A 212 -0.29 1.96 -13.86
CA TYR A 212 -1.45 2.60 -14.46
C TYR A 212 -1.18 4.06 -14.82
N ASN A 213 0.04 4.34 -15.27
CA ASN A 213 0.48 5.65 -15.74
C ASN A 213 0.80 5.62 -17.24
N SER A 214 0.11 6.43 -18.02
CA SER A 214 0.33 6.56 -19.47
C SER A 214 1.29 7.70 -19.85
N TYR A 215 1.81 8.47 -18.91
CA TYR A 215 2.70 9.60 -19.19
C TYR A 215 4.18 9.29 -19.01
N ILE A 216 4.51 8.20 -18.30
CA ILE A 216 5.89 7.75 -18.15
C ILE A 216 6.39 7.10 -19.46
N THR A 217 7.31 7.77 -20.14
CA THR A 217 7.97 7.28 -21.37
C THR A 217 9.39 6.78 -21.12
N GLU A 218 10.04 7.38 -20.12
CA GLU A 218 11.35 7.02 -19.60
C GLU A 218 11.38 7.20 -18.08
N PHE A 219 12.31 6.52 -17.42
CA PHE A 219 12.50 6.65 -15.99
C PHE A 219 13.42 7.85 -15.68
N PRO A 220 13.07 8.71 -14.70
CA PRO A 220 13.91 9.86 -14.35
C PRO A 220 15.25 9.41 -13.75
N LYS A 221 16.28 10.24 -13.91
CA LYS A 221 17.58 10.02 -13.26
C LYS A 221 17.42 10.17 -11.75
N ILE A 222 17.51 9.06 -11.01
CA ILE A 222 17.45 9.07 -9.54
C ILE A 222 18.82 9.35 -8.95
N GLN A 223 18.86 10.07 -7.82
CA GLN A 223 20.11 10.42 -7.11
C GLN A 223 20.94 9.18 -6.73
N ASN A 224 20.30 8.16 -6.15
CA ASN A 224 20.94 6.94 -5.65
C ASN A 224 20.35 5.69 -6.32
N PRO A 225 20.56 5.46 -7.62
CA PRO A 225 19.94 4.36 -8.36
C PRO A 225 20.40 2.99 -7.87
N GLU A 226 21.57 2.91 -7.22
CA GLU A 226 22.10 1.70 -6.60
C GLU A 226 21.28 1.21 -5.40
N LEU A 227 20.42 2.03 -4.80
CA LEU A 227 19.53 1.59 -3.71
C LEU A 227 18.26 0.91 -4.23
N VAL A 228 17.90 1.14 -5.49
CA VAL A 228 16.64 0.66 -6.07
C VAL A 228 16.75 -0.83 -6.39
N LYS A 229 15.82 -1.60 -5.82
CA LYS A 229 15.70 -3.06 -5.99
C LYS A 229 14.51 -3.46 -6.83
N THR A 230 13.45 -2.66 -6.81
CA THR A 230 12.19 -3.00 -7.47
C THR A 230 11.64 -1.79 -8.22
N ILE A 231 11.33 -1.99 -9.50
CA ILE A 231 10.58 -1.06 -10.33
C ILE A 231 9.37 -1.78 -10.92
N GLU A 232 8.18 -1.28 -10.64
CA GLU A 232 6.94 -1.84 -11.13
C GLU A 232 6.14 -0.82 -11.95
N MET A 233 5.92 -1.16 -13.22
CA MET A 233 5.17 -0.37 -14.19
C MET A 233 4.12 -1.26 -14.85
N PHE A 234 3.11 -1.66 -14.07
CA PHE A 234 1.96 -2.37 -14.62
C PHE A 234 1.12 -1.40 -15.43
N THR A 235 0.69 -1.77 -16.64
CA THR A 235 -0.15 -0.92 -17.50
C THR A 235 0.45 0.47 -17.73
N CYS A 236 1.70 0.51 -18.20
CA CYS A 236 2.40 1.72 -18.62
C CYS A 236 2.65 1.70 -20.14
N PRO A 237 1.61 1.97 -20.96
CA PRO A 237 1.62 1.69 -22.39
C PRO A 237 2.61 2.52 -23.21
N ASN A 238 3.06 3.66 -22.68
CA ASN A 238 3.94 4.61 -23.39
C ASN A 238 5.41 4.51 -22.96
N PHE A 239 5.74 3.61 -22.02
CA PHE A 239 7.14 3.40 -21.64
C PHE A 239 7.91 2.73 -22.77
N SER A 240 9.05 3.33 -23.15
CA SER A 240 9.85 2.86 -24.29
C SER A 240 11.37 2.85 -24.04
N SER A 241 11.86 3.57 -23.03
CA SER A 241 13.31 3.76 -22.82
C SER A 241 13.93 2.72 -21.87
N ILE A 242 14.50 1.64 -22.42
CA ILE A 242 15.30 0.69 -21.61
C ILE A 242 16.58 1.33 -21.07
N ASP A 243 17.18 2.26 -21.82
CA ASP A 243 18.42 2.92 -21.42
C ASP A 243 18.24 3.69 -20.10
N SER A 244 17.04 4.23 -19.84
CA SER A 244 16.69 4.88 -18.58
C SER A 244 16.71 3.93 -17.36
N LEU A 245 16.67 2.60 -17.57
CA LEU A 245 16.72 1.59 -16.51
C LEU A 245 18.13 1.04 -16.24
N LEU A 246 19.09 1.26 -17.16
CA LEU A 246 20.45 0.74 -17.03
C LEU A 246 21.25 1.30 -15.84
N PRO A 247 20.96 2.49 -15.27
CA PRO A 247 21.60 2.95 -14.05
C PRO A 247 21.29 2.13 -12.79
N PHE A 248 20.18 1.38 -12.73
CA PHE A 248 19.76 0.63 -11.53
C PHE A 248 20.49 -0.72 -11.41
N LYS A 249 21.80 -0.71 -11.12
CA LYS A 249 22.62 -1.95 -11.15
C LYS A 249 22.21 -2.99 -10.12
N ASN A 250 21.52 -2.57 -9.05
CA ASN A 250 20.98 -3.44 -8.00
C ASN A 250 19.50 -3.81 -8.19
N LEU A 251 18.92 -3.52 -9.35
CA LEU A 251 17.55 -3.92 -9.67
C LEU A 251 17.42 -5.45 -9.69
N GLU A 252 16.53 -5.97 -8.85
CA GLU A 252 16.24 -7.40 -8.67
C GLU A 252 14.92 -7.78 -9.35
N LYS A 253 13.94 -6.87 -9.34
CA LYS A 253 12.59 -7.05 -9.93
C LYS A 253 12.23 -5.89 -10.85
N LEU A 254 11.80 -6.23 -12.06
CA LEU A 254 11.25 -5.30 -13.04
C LEU A 254 9.91 -5.81 -13.56
N VAL A 255 8.89 -4.96 -13.51
CA VAL A 255 7.61 -5.20 -14.17
C VAL A 255 7.39 -4.15 -15.24
N LEU A 256 7.16 -4.60 -16.48
CA LEU A 256 6.82 -3.75 -17.63
C LEU A 256 5.65 -4.36 -18.39
N THR A 257 4.43 -3.87 -18.13
CA THR A 257 3.24 -4.38 -18.84
C THR A 257 2.43 -3.25 -19.45
N SER A 258 1.64 -3.61 -20.44
CA SER A 258 0.63 -2.76 -21.05
C SER A 258 -0.65 -3.58 -21.19
N HIS A 259 -1.80 -2.99 -20.86
CA HIS A 259 -3.07 -3.72 -20.77
C HIS A 259 -3.72 -3.89 -22.16
N ASP A 260 -3.91 -2.78 -22.88
CA ASP A 260 -4.71 -2.72 -24.12
C ASP A 260 -3.87 -2.52 -25.38
N LYS A 261 -2.59 -2.18 -25.23
CA LYS A 261 -1.66 -1.88 -26.33
C LYS A 261 -0.39 -2.70 -26.23
N PRO A 262 0.31 -2.97 -27.34
CA PRO A 262 1.65 -3.53 -27.28
C PRO A 262 2.58 -2.61 -26.47
N LEU A 263 3.46 -3.20 -25.66
CA LEU A 263 4.49 -2.46 -24.93
C LEU A 263 5.37 -1.70 -25.94
N GLN A 264 5.64 -0.40 -25.73
CA GLN A 264 6.35 0.43 -26.70
C GLN A 264 7.88 0.28 -26.69
N VAL A 265 8.42 -0.53 -25.79
CA VAL A 265 9.84 -0.89 -25.76
C VAL A 265 10.27 -1.50 -27.11
N PRO A 266 11.33 -0.97 -27.76
CA PRO A 266 11.94 -1.62 -28.90
C PRO A 266 12.53 -2.98 -28.49
N ILE A 267 12.22 -4.04 -29.26
CA ILE A 267 12.62 -5.40 -28.89
C ILE A 267 14.14 -5.57 -28.85
N GLN A 268 14.85 -4.88 -29.74
CA GLN A 268 16.32 -4.89 -29.77
C GLN A 268 16.92 -4.28 -28.49
N ASP A 269 16.24 -3.28 -27.92
CA ASP A 269 16.69 -2.66 -26.67
C ASP A 269 16.44 -3.54 -25.45
N PHE A 270 15.46 -4.46 -25.50
CA PHE A 270 15.14 -5.33 -24.38
C PHE A 270 16.34 -6.21 -23.96
N GLU A 271 17.19 -6.64 -24.89
CA GLU A 271 18.41 -7.40 -24.55
C GLU A 271 19.40 -6.60 -23.71
N LYS A 272 19.36 -5.25 -23.73
CA LYS A 272 20.23 -4.42 -22.88
C LYS A 272 19.99 -4.65 -21.39
N LEU A 273 18.80 -5.09 -20.98
CA LEU A 273 18.52 -5.46 -19.59
C LEU A 273 19.41 -6.61 -19.07
N THR A 274 20.01 -7.42 -19.95
CA THR A 274 20.99 -8.46 -19.57
C THR A 274 22.28 -7.90 -18.95
N GLN A 275 22.49 -6.58 -19.04
CA GLN A 275 23.55 -5.86 -18.34
C GLN A 275 23.26 -5.74 -16.83
N LEU A 276 22.00 -5.81 -16.41
CA LEU A 276 21.58 -5.76 -15.00
C LEU A 276 21.75 -7.13 -14.35
N LYS A 277 22.94 -7.39 -13.80
CA LYS A 277 23.35 -8.73 -13.32
C LYS A 277 22.57 -9.24 -12.11
N LYS A 278 21.91 -8.35 -11.37
CA LYS A 278 21.08 -8.71 -10.20
C LYS A 278 19.62 -8.95 -10.54
N LEU A 279 19.21 -8.70 -11.79
CA LEU A 279 17.83 -8.83 -12.23
C LEU A 279 17.45 -10.32 -12.28
N LYS A 280 16.45 -10.71 -11.49
CA LYS A 280 15.97 -12.09 -11.35
C LYS A 280 14.55 -12.25 -11.88
N THR A 281 13.70 -11.28 -11.54
CA THR A 281 12.30 -11.28 -11.95
C THR A 281 12.09 -10.18 -12.98
N VAL A 282 11.65 -10.59 -14.16
CA VAL A 282 11.27 -9.69 -15.24
C VAL A 282 9.90 -10.13 -15.70
N TYR A 283 8.87 -9.37 -15.35
CA TYR A 283 7.51 -9.66 -15.77
C TYR A 283 7.12 -8.69 -16.88
N THR A 284 6.93 -9.23 -18.08
CA THR A 284 6.53 -8.44 -19.25
C THR A 284 5.31 -8.98 -19.95
N ALA A 285 4.40 -8.09 -20.33
CA ALA A 285 3.28 -8.40 -21.22
C ALA A 285 3.39 -7.54 -22.48
N TRP A 286 3.78 -8.16 -23.59
CA TRP A 286 4.12 -7.48 -24.84
C TRP A 286 2.92 -7.17 -25.74
N GLY A 287 1.74 -7.69 -25.40
CA GLY A 287 0.54 -7.56 -26.22
C GLY A 287 0.68 -8.27 -27.58
N ARG A 288 -0.10 -7.84 -28.57
CA ARG A 288 -0.05 -8.39 -29.93
C ARG A 288 1.23 -7.94 -30.64
N ARG A 289 2.14 -8.88 -30.90
CA ARG A 289 3.40 -8.69 -31.65
C ARG A 289 3.55 -9.78 -32.71
N PRO A 290 4.31 -9.54 -33.80
CA PRO A 290 4.73 -10.59 -34.72
C PRO A 290 5.33 -11.78 -34.00
N LYS A 291 5.15 -12.99 -34.55
CA LYS A 291 5.74 -14.21 -33.93
C LYS A 291 7.27 -14.11 -33.81
N THR A 292 7.93 -13.55 -34.81
CA THR A 292 9.39 -13.32 -34.84
C THR A 292 9.87 -12.49 -33.65
N ASP A 293 9.10 -11.48 -33.27
CA ASP A 293 9.37 -10.59 -32.14
C ASP A 293 9.27 -11.34 -30.81
N LEU A 294 8.20 -12.13 -30.65
CA LEU A 294 7.97 -12.95 -29.47
C LEU A 294 9.02 -14.05 -29.33
N ASP A 295 9.50 -14.62 -30.43
CA ASP A 295 10.58 -15.62 -30.45
C ASP A 295 11.91 -15.01 -29.96
N ILE A 296 12.21 -13.75 -30.29
CA ILE A 296 13.38 -13.03 -29.77
C ILE A 296 13.27 -12.85 -28.25
N ILE A 297 12.11 -12.41 -27.77
CA ILE A 297 11.85 -12.23 -26.33
C ILE A 297 12.00 -13.57 -25.60
N ALA A 298 11.41 -14.65 -26.12
CA ALA A 298 11.52 -15.98 -25.53
C ALA A 298 12.98 -16.47 -25.45
N LYS A 299 13.79 -16.21 -26.49
CA LYS A 299 15.24 -16.49 -26.47
C LYS A 299 15.96 -15.73 -25.35
N ILE A 300 15.61 -14.47 -25.11
CA ILE A 300 16.18 -13.67 -24.03
C ILE A 300 15.82 -14.27 -22.66
N TYR A 301 14.55 -14.62 -22.43
CA TYR A 301 14.13 -15.29 -21.18
C TYR A 301 14.86 -16.63 -20.97
N ASN A 302 14.99 -17.45 -22.01
CA ASN A 302 15.72 -18.72 -21.93
C ASN A 302 17.21 -18.53 -21.59
N LYS A 303 17.86 -17.53 -22.20
CA LYS A 303 19.27 -17.18 -21.97
C LYS A 303 19.51 -16.66 -20.55
N THR A 304 18.60 -15.85 -20.03
CA THR A 304 18.74 -15.16 -18.73
C THR A 304 18.21 -15.95 -17.56
N ARG A 305 17.28 -16.88 -17.79
CA ARG A 305 16.50 -17.60 -16.76
C ARG A 305 15.71 -16.66 -15.85
N TRP A 306 15.31 -15.50 -16.36
CA TRP A 306 14.44 -14.59 -15.60
C TRP A 306 13.08 -15.23 -15.32
N ILE A 307 12.56 -14.98 -14.13
CA ILE A 307 11.21 -15.39 -13.74
C ILE A 307 10.22 -14.43 -14.39
N ASN A 308 9.35 -14.95 -15.25
CA ASN A 308 8.26 -14.20 -15.87
C ASN A 308 6.96 -14.35 -15.06
N SER A 309 6.95 -13.76 -13.86
CA SER A 309 5.78 -13.76 -12.98
C SER A 309 5.71 -12.46 -12.19
N SER A 310 4.49 -11.96 -11.96
CA SER A 310 4.24 -10.84 -11.06
C SER A 310 4.24 -11.24 -9.58
N LEU A 311 4.13 -12.54 -9.29
CA LEU A 311 4.12 -13.09 -7.93
C LEU A 311 5.54 -13.23 -7.39
N GLU A 312 5.72 -12.91 -6.11
CA GLU A 312 6.95 -13.23 -5.38
C GLU A 312 6.94 -14.73 -5.07
N TYR A 313 8.00 -15.44 -5.45
CA TYR A 313 8.24 -16.85 -5.10
C TYR A 313 9.26 -16.94 -3.98
#